data_AF-A0A7K9R480-F1
#
_entry.id   AF-A0A7K9R480-F1
#
_cell.length_a   1.000
_cell.length_b   1.000
_cell.length_c   1.000
_cell.angle_alpha   90.00
_cell.angle_beta   90.00
_cell.angle_gamma   90.00
#
_symmetry.space_group_name_H-M   'P 1'
#
loop_
_entity.id
_entity.type
_entity.pdbx_description
1 polymer ?
#
loop_
_entity_poly.entity_id
_entity_poly.type
_entity_poly.pdbx_seq_one_letter_code
_entity_poly.pdbx_strand_id
1 'polypeptide(L)'
;MNPYVNCSSSEFLLPQQDFPVEPTSPDLSNRTNPETFFDPKDANLTEEQLRDKYLGPRRSNFFVPVCVIYLLIFLVGAVGNTLTCIVILRHRFMRTPTNYYLFSLAVSDLLVLLLGMPLELYDMWSNYPFLLGASGCYFKTLLFEAVCFASILNVTALSVERYIAVVHPLKAKYVVTRNHAKRVIVTIWVLSVVCSIPNTSLHGLQPLYVPGRGWVPDSEICTLVKPRLTYNLIIQVTTIVFFFLPMGTISVLYLLIGLQLKKEKMLEALGAKTGSSRSCHNSQRQKKVKRRQVTKMLFVLVVVFGICWAPFHTDRLVWSFVPTWTSNMLHMFQYVHIISGVFFYLSSAANPILYNLMSSRFREMFKEVMCRPGRRPPWARKNSPSVTRTTSRSTECEPLPGTNGLPLSDAEEYELEDME
;
A
#
# COMPACT_ATOMS: atom_id res chain seq x y z
N MET A 1 56.42 12.09 33.06
CA MET A 1 57.58 12.38 32.20
C MET A 1 57.33 11.71 30.86
N ASN A 2 57.02 12.50 29.83
CA ASN A 2 57.20 12.07 28.44
C ASN A 2 58.72 11.99 28.16
N PRO A 3 59.20 11.24 27.16
CA PRO A 3 59.56 11.96 25.93
C PRO A 3 59.63 11.17 24.59
N TYR A 4 59.63 11.97 23.49
CA TYR A 4 60.04 11.71 22.08
C TYR A 4 59.17 10.75 21.24
N VAL A 5 58.70 11.10 20.03
CA VAL A 5 59.44 11.62 18.87
C VAL A 5 58.57 12.59 18.03
N ASN A 6 59.21 13.62 17.50
CA ASN A 6 58.68 14.57 16.52
C ASN A 6 59.51 14.47 15.24
N CYS A 7 58.87 14.48 14.07
CA CYS A 7 59.47 14.95 12.80
C CYS A 7 58.35 15.33 11.81
N SER A 8 58.24 16.64 11.63
CA SER A 8 57.62 17.48 10.59
C SER A 8 57.89 16.99 9.14
N SER A 9 57.20 17.38 8.06
CA SER A 9 56.45 18.59 7.71
C SER A 9 55.57 18.31 6.47
N SER A 10 54.44 19.03 6.32
CA SER A 10 54.10 19.85 5.13
C SER A 10 52.67 20.38 5.30
N GLU A 11 52.57 21.58 5.88
CA GLU A 11 51.33 22.35 5.96
C GLU A 11 50.95 22.84 4.56
N PHE A 12 49.72 22.52 4.14
CA PHE A 12 49.05 23.21 3.05
C PHE A 12 47.91 24.01 3.69
N LEU A 13 48.16 25.31 3.90
CA LEU A 13 47.16 26.29 4.31
C LEU A 13 46.12 26.47 3.20
N LEU A 14 44.85 26.22 3.50
CA LEU A 14 43.71 26.73 2.73
C LEU A 14 42.89 27.67 3.63
N PRO A 15 42.26 28.71 3.05
CA PRO A 15 41.83 29.89 3.81
C PRO A 15 40.62 29.57 4.67
N GLN A 16 40.65 29.96 5.95
CA GLN A 16 39.45 30.13 6.77
C GLN A 16 38.57 31.19 6.11
N GLN A 17 37.45 30.76 5.55
CA GLN A 17 36.37 31.65 5.16
C GLN A 17 35.29 31.54 6.25
N ASP A 18 35.38 32.44 7.23
CA ASP A 18 34.35 32.63 8.24
C ASP A 18 33.05 33.07 7.57
N PHE A 19 32.05 32.18 7.56
CA PHE A 19 30.66 32.56 7.31
C PHE A 19 29.81 32.25 8.56
N PRO A 20 28.84 33.12 8.89
CA PRO A 20 28.27 33.20 10.22
C PRO A 20 27.30 32.05 10.54
N VAL A 21 27.36 31.66 11.81
CA VAL A 21 26.46 30.75 12.50
C VAL A 21 25.05 31.37 12.57
N GLU A 22 24.08 30.80 11.83
CA GLU A 22 22.70 30.49 12.24
C GLU A 22 21.89 30.01 11.02
N PRO A 23 21.44 28.74 10.97
CA PRO A 23 20.35 28.36 10.10
C PRO A 23 19.06 28.36 10.93
N THR A 24 18.46 29.53 11.10
CA THR A 24 17.06 29.63 11.50
C THR A 24 16.23 29.23 10.28
N SER A 25 15.83 27.96 10.20
CA SER A 25 14.76 27.58 9.28
C SER A 25 13.49 28.35 9.66
N PRO A 26 12.85 29.08 8.74
CA PRO A 26 11.72 29.91 9.07
C PRO A 26 10.50 29.03 9.33
N ASP A 27 9.93 29.19 10.51
CA ASP A 27 8.67 28.59 10.91
C ASP A 27 7.53 29.21 10.06
N LEU A 28 7.28 28.64 8.88
CA LEU A 28 6.48 29.24 7.82
C LEU A 28 4.97 29.39 8.13
N SER A 29 4.50 28.97 9.30
CA SER A 29 3.07 28.90 9.62
C SER A 29 2.70 29.44 11.01
N ASN A 30 3.61 30.11 11.72
CA ASN A 30 3.37 30.54 13.10
C ASN A 30 3.77 32.01 13.37
N ARG A 31 3.36 32.93 12.49
CA ARG A 31 3.44 34.37 12.78
C ARG A 31 2.08 34.97 13.08
N THR A 32 1.76 35.03 14.37
CA THR A 32 0.77 35.97 14.93
C THR A 32 1.41 37.25 15.45
N ASN A 33 2.73 37.45 15.30
CA ASN A 33 3.42 38.71 15.65
C ASN A 33 4.26 39.21 14.45
N PRO A 34 3.99 40.41 13.90
CA PRO A 34 4.70 40.99 12.76
C PRO A 34 5.95 41.78 13.17
N GLU A 35 6.65 41.41 14.25
CA GLU A 35 7.97 41.95 14.56
C GLU A 35 9.02 40.85 14.39
N THR A 36 9.37 40.60 13.14
CA THR A 36 10.45 39.70 12.80
C THR A 36 11.66 40.50 12.42
N PHE A 37 12.70 40.30 13.22
CA PHE A 37 14.04 40.85 13.12
C PHE A 37 14.43 41.05 11.65
N PHE A 38 14.49 42.31 11.22
CA PHE A 38 15.05 42.70 9.94
C PHE A 38 16.53 42.34 9.97
N ASP A 39 16.96 41.36 9.16
CA ASP A 39 18.38 41.09 8.95
C ASP A 39 18.88 42.08 7.89
N PRO A 40 19.73 43.06 8.26
CA PRO A 40 20.21 44.07 7.32
C PRO A 40 20.97 43.47 6.13
N LYS A 41 21.47 42.24 6.27
CA LYS A 41 22.17 41.53 5.20
C LYS A 41 21.24 41.14 4.06
N ASP A 42 19.93 40.97 4.31
CA ASP A 42 18.94 40.59 3.28
C ASP A 42 18.72 41.69 2.24
N ALA A 43 18.94 42.96 2.62
CA ALA A 43 18.86 44.08 1.69
C ALA A 43 19.90 43.99 0.56
N ASN A 44 21.06 43.37 0.85
CA ASN A 44 22.17 43.25 -0.09
C ASN A 44 22.13 41.97 -0.94
N LEU A 45 21.22 41.04 -0.65
CA LEU A 45 21.12 39.77 -1.38
C LEU A 45 20.31 39.94 -2.67
N THR A 46 20.62 39.13 -3.68
CA THR A 46 19.75 38.97 -4.85
C THR A 46 18.52 38.13 -4.51
N GLU A 47 17.47 38.19 -5.32
CA GLU A 47 16.27 37.35 -5.12
C GLU A 47 16.60 35.85 -5.15
N GLU A 48 17.56 35.45 -5.97
CA GLU A 48 18.05 34.07 -6.02
C GLU A 48 18.73 33.66 -4.72
N GLN A 49 19.60 34.51 -4.16
CA GLN A 49 20.25 34.25 -2.88
C GLN A 49 19.26 34.24 -1.71
N LEU A 50 18.19 35.04 -1.78
CA LEU A 50 17.13 35.00 -0.76
C LEU A 50 16.34 33.69 -0.82
N ARG A 51 16.00 33.21 -2.02
CA ARG A 51 15.35 31.91 -2.17
C ARG A 51 16.26 30.79 -1.67
N ASP A 52 17.55 30.81 -1.99
CA ASP A 52 18.50 29.81 -1.49
C ASP A 52 18.65 29.85 0.04
N LYS A 53 18.73 31.04 0.64
CA LYS A 53 18.83 31.23 2.10
C LYS A 53 17.60 30.69 2.86
N TYR A 54 16.39 30.97 2.38
CA TYR A 54 15.15 30.67 3.11
C TYR A 54 14.46 29.36 2.69
N LEU A 55 14.54 29.00 1.40
CA LEU A 55 13.90 27.82 0.84
C LEU A 55 14.90 26.70 0.52
N GLY A 56 16.21 26.97 0.62
CA GLY A 56 17.27 26.03 0.27
C GLY A 56 17.53 25.96 -1.24
N PRO A 57 18.36 25.00 -1.68
CA PRO A 57 18.72 24.87 -3.09
C PRO A 57 17.50 24.50 -3.92
N ARG A 58 17.41 25.08 -5.12
CA ARG A 58 16.32 24.79 -6.05
C ARG A 58 16.21 23.30 -6.37
N ARG A 59 17.35 22.61 -6.50
CA ARG A 59 17.40 21.16 -6.72
C ARG A 59 18.00 20.48 -5.50
N SER A 60 17.34 19.44 -5.00
CA SER A 60 17.81 18.66 -3.86
C SER A 60 19.11 17.91 -4.20
N ASN A 61 20.07 17.93 -3.27
CA ASN A 61 21.31 17.16 -3.36
C ASN A 61 21.06 15.64 -3.45
N PHE A 62 19.90 15.18 -2.97
CA PHE A 62 19.51 13.77 -3.01
C PHE A 62 18.74 13.37 -4.27
N PHE A 63 18.48 14.31 -5.18
CA PHE A 63 17.67 14.04 -6.38
C PHE A 63 18.21 12.86 -7.20
N VAL A 64 19.51 12.86 -7.53
CA VAL A 64 20.11 11.82 -8.39
C VAL A 64 20.02 10.42 -7.75
N PRO A 65 20.49 10.19 -6.50
CA PRO A 65 20.37 8.87 -5.90
C PRO A 65 18.93 8.41 -5.70
N VAL A 66 18.02 9.31 -5.29
CA VAL A 66 16.59 8.98 -5.14
C VAL A 66 15.96 8.63 -6.48
N CYS A 67 16.25 9.39 -7.54
CA CYS A 67 15.73 9.12 -8.88
C CYS A 67 16.15 7.75 -9.41
N VAL A 68 17.39 7.31 -9.17
CA VAL A 68 17.86 5.97 -9.56
C VAL A 68 17.09 4.88 -8.82
N ILE A 69 16.92 5.03 -7.50
CA ILE A 69 16.17 4.06 -6.68
C ILE A 69 14.70 4.02 -7.12
N TYR A 70 14.08 5.18 -7.32
CA TYR A 70 12.69 5.30 -7.73
C TYR A 70 12.45 4.73 -9.12
N LEU A 71 13.39 4.89 -10.05
CA LEU A 71 13.31 4.25 -11.37
C LEU A 71 13.27 2.72 -11.26
N LEU A 72 14.09 2.12 -10.40
CA LEU A 72 14.06 0.67 -10.18
C LEU A 72 12.72 0.20 -9.58
N ILE A 73 12.23 0.92 -8.56
CA ILE A 73 10.93 0.65 -7.95
C ILE A 73 9.80 0.80 -8.96
N PHE A 74 9.84 1.86 -9.78
CA PHE A 74 8.86 2.16 -10.81
C PHE A 74 8.80 1.04 -11.85
N LEU A 75 9.93 0.59 -12.39
CA LEU A 75 9.97 -0.46 -13.40
C LEU A 75 9.33 -1.76 -12.88
N VAL A 76 9.69 -2.17 -11.66
CA VAL A 76 9.14 -3.39 -11.05
C VAL A 76 7.66 -3.23 -10.72
N GLY A 77 7.31 -2.12 -10.06
CA GLY A 77 5.96 -1.87 -9.58
C GLY A 77 4.96 -1.59 -10.69
N ALA A 78 5.30 -0.74 -11.67
CA ALA A 78 4.41 -0.41 -12.78
C ALA A 78 4.15 -1.63 -13.66
N VAL A 79 5.19 -2.38 -14.04
CA VAL A 79 5.04 -3.61 -14.84
C VAL A 79 4.24 -4.65 -14.05
N GLY A 80 4.60 -4.92 -12.79
CA GLY A 80 3.97 -5.95 -11.98
C GLY A 80 2.49 -5.67 -11.68
N ASN A 81 2.15 -4.43 -11.33
CA ASN A 81 0.76 -4.06 -11.04
C ASN A 81 -0.08 -3.99 -12.32
N THR A 82 0.48 -3.52 -13.44
CA THR A 82 -0.19 -3.58 -14.75
C THR A 82 -0.49 -5.01 -15.17
N LEU A 83 0.48 -5.94 -15.02
CA LEU A 83 0.27 -7.37 -15.29
C LEU A 83 -0.81 -7.96 -14.37
N THR A 84 -0.83 -7.59 -13.09
CA THR A 84 -1.88 -8.00 -12.13
C THR A 84 -3.26 -7.62 -12.65
N CYS A 85 -3.42 -6.36 -13.07
CA CYS A 85 -4.66 -5.86 -13.67
C CYS A 85 -5.05 -6.64 -14.92
N ILE A 86 -4.12 -6.80 -15.88
CA ILE A 86 -4.36 -7.51 -17.14
C ILE A 86 -4.79 -8.95 -16.91
N VAL A 87 -4.11 -9.69 -16.03
CA VAL A 87 -4.41 -11.10 -15.77
C VAL A 87 -5.82 -11.29 -15.21
N ILE A 88 -6.23 -10.43 -14.27
CA ILE A 88 -7.56 -10.51 -13.65
C ILE A 88 -8.66 -10.14 -14.66
N LEU A 89 -8.42 -9.12 -15.49
CA LEU A 89 -9.37 -8.70 -16.52
C LEU A 89 -9.47 -9.72 -17.66
N ARG A 90 -8.35 -10.29 -18.11
CA ARG A 90 -8.29 -11.22 -19.25
C ARG A 90 -8.90 -12.59 -18.92
N HIS A 91 -8.63 -13.14 -17.73
CA HIS A 91 -9.03 -14.50 -17.39
C HIS A 91 -10.28 -14.54 -16.49
N ARG A 92 -11.42 -14.99 -17.03
CA ARG A 92 -12.70 -15.04 -16.27
C ARG A 92 -12.60 -15.86 -14.96
N PHE A 93 -11.82 -16.93 -14.93
CA PHE A 93 -11.64 -17.74 -13.72
C PHE A 93 -10.82 -17.03 -12.62
N MET A 94 -10.05 -15.99 -12.98
CA MET A 94 -9.35 -15.13 -12.03
C MET A 94 -10.28 -14.07 -11.42
N ARG A 95 -11.52 -13.90 -11.90
CA ARG A 95 -12.48 -12.93 -11.36
C ARG A 95 -13.16 -13.50 -10.10
N THR A 96 -12.39 -13.62 -9.02
CA THR A 96 -12.86 -14.04 -7.69
C THR A 96 -12.97 -12.82 -6.77
N PRO A 97 -13.80 -12.87 -5.71
CA PRO A 97 -13.95 -11.75 -4.76
C PRO A 97 -12.60 -11.23 -4.24
N THR A 98 -11.70 -12.12 -3.85
CA THR A 98 -10.34 -11.76 -3.43
C THR A 98 -9.56 -11.02 -4.52
N ASN A 99 -9.61 -11.53 -5.75
CA ASN A 99 -8.83 -10.93 -6.83
C ASN A 99 -9.39 -9.55 -7.21
N TYR A 100 -10.65 -9.23 -6.92
CA TYR A 100 -11.13 -7.84 -7.03
C TYR A 100 -10.44 -6.90 -6.04
N TYR A 101 -10.19 -7.33 -4.80
CA TYR A 101 -9.39 -6.53 -3.85
C TYR A 101 -7.93 -6.39 -4.31
N LEU A 102 -7.32 -7.46 -4.82
CA LEU A 102 -5.97 -7.40 -5.40
C LEU A 102 -5.91 -6.48 -6.62
N PHE A 103 -6.95 -6.47 -7.45
CA PHE A 103 -7.08 -5.54 -8.57
C PHE A 103 -7.18 -4.09 -8.08
N SER A 104 -8.03 -3.82 -7.08
CA SER A 104 -8.15 -2.48 -6.50
C SER A 104 -6.84 -1.98 -5.88
N LEU A 105 -6.10 -2.87 -5.21
CA LEU A 105 -4.78 -2.56 -4.65
C LEU A 105 -3.75 -2.27 -5.76
N ALA A 106 -3.74 -3.06 -6.84
CA ALA A 106 -2.87 -2.79 -7.99
C ALA A 106 -3.20 -1.43 -8.66
N VAL A 107 -4.47 -1.01 -8.67
CA VAL A 107 -4.87 0.31 -9.17
C VAL A 107 -4.36 1.43 -8.26
N SER A 108 -4.48 1.32 -6.93
CA SER A 108 -3.94 2.34 -6.03
C SER A 108 -2.41 2.43 -6.11
N ASP A 109 -1.73 1.28 -6.20
CA ASP A 109 -0.28 1.21 -6.43
C ASP A 109 0.15 1.86 -7.76
N LEU A 110 -0.60 1.65 -8.84
CA LEU A 110 -0.33 2.31 -10.12
C LEU A 110 -0.53 3.82 -10.04
N LEU A 111 -1.53 4.31 -9.32
CA LEU A 111 -1.71 5.76 -9.12
C LEU A 111 -0.55 6.38 -8.33
N VAL A 112 -0.07 5.69 -7.29
CA VAL A 112 1.12 6.11 -6.53
C VAL A 112 2.35 6.18 -7.43
N LEU A 113 2.59 5.15 -8.25
CA LEU A 113 3.79 5.07 -9.07
C LEU A 113 3.74 5.97 -10.31
N LEU A 114 2.60 6.06 -10.99
CA LEU A 114 2.45 6.81 -12.25
C LEU A 114 2.21 8.30 -12.04
N LEU A 115 1.60 8.70 -10.92
CA LEU A 115 1.25 10.09 -10.64
C LEU A 115 1.97 10.63 -9.40
N GLY A 116 1.99 9.89 -8.29
CA GLY A 116 2.64 10.33 -7.06
C GLY A 116 4.15 10.50 -7.20
N MET A 117 4.85 9.44 -7.63
CA MET A 117 6.31 9.43 -7.74
C MET A 117 6.86 10.54 -8.66
N PRO A 118 6.31 10.80 -9.87
CA PRO A 118 6.76 11.92 -10.69
C PRO A 118 6.55 13.29 -10.04
N LEU A 119 5.45 13.48 -9.29
CA LEU A 119 5.20 14.73 -8.57
C LEU A 119 6.23 14.96 -7.46
N GLU A 120 6.60 13.92 -6.72
CA GLU A 120 7.64 14.02 -5.69
C GLU A 120 9.03 14.25 -6.29
N LEU A 121 9.37 13.56 -7.38
CA LEU A 121 10.62 13.81 -8.11
C LEU A 121 10.68 15.22 -8.69
N TYR A 122 9.53 15.78 -9.11
CA TYR A 122 9.42 17.16 -9.54
C TYR A 122 9.76 18.13 -8.41
N ASP A 123 9.23 17.93 -7.19
CA ASP A 123 9.58 18.78 -6.03
C ASP A 123 11.06 18.66 -5.66
N MET A 124 11.65 17.46 -5.78
CA MET A 124 13.09 17.28 -5.56
C MET A 124 13.95 17.92 -6.65
N TRP A 125 13.45 17.99 -7.89
CA TRP A 125 14.12 18.64 -9.01
C TRP A 125 14.05 20.17 -8.91
N SER A 126 12.88 20.70 -8.55
CA SER A 126 12.61 22.13 -8.42
C SER A 126 11.74 22.38 -7.19
N ASN A 127 12.37 22.67 -6.06
CA ASN A 127 11.72 22.97 -4.78
C ASN A 127 10.82 24.22 -4.87
N TYR A 128 11.20 25.17 -5.73
CA TYR A 128 10.43 26.37 -6.08
C TYR A 128 10.77 26.83 -7.51
N PRO A 129 9.88 27.60 -8.15
CA PRO A 129 8.47 27.77 -7.79
C PRO A 129 7.65 26.51 -8.13
N PHE A 130 6.54 26.31 -7.43
CA PHE A 130 5.58 25.25 -7.69
C PHE A 130 4.69 25.62 -8.89
N LEU A 131 5.03 25.05 -10.06
CA LEU A 131 4.48 25.45 -11.36
C LEU A 131 3.06 24.94 -11.64
N LEU A 132 2.56 23.97 -10.87
CA LEU A 132 1.22 23.39 -11.09
C LEU A 132 0.08 24.25 -10.50
N GLY A 133 0.41 25.39 -9.89
CA GLY A 133 -0.55 26.31 -9.30
C GLY A 133 -1.30 25.74 -8.09
N ALA A 134 -2.29 26.49 -7.59
CA ALA A 134 -3.05 26.08 -6.40
C ALA A 134 -3.82 24.77 -6.60
N SER A 135 -4.42 24.57 -7.79
CA SER A 135 -5.11 23.32 -8.16
C SER A 135 -4.16 22.13 -8.14
N GLY A 136 -2.92 22.29 -8.63
CA GLY A 136 -1.91 21.25 -8.58
C GLY A 136 -1.51 20.89 -7.16
N CYS A 137 -1.41 21.89 -6.26
CA CYS A 137 -1.09 21.67 -4.86
C CYS A 137 -2.20 20.84 -4.16
N TYR A 138 -3.46 21.21 -4.35
CA TYR A 138 -4.59 20.44 -3.82
C TYR A 138 -4.66 19.03 -4.42
N PHE A 139 -4.47 18.90 -5.74
CA PHE A 139 -4.49 17.61 -6.42
C PHE A 139 -3.38 16.69 -5.89
N LYS A 140 -2.15 17.20 -5.76
CA LYS A 140 -1.01 16.47 -5.22
C LYS A 140 -1.33 15.93 -3.83
N THR A 141 -1.72 16.80 -2.89
CA THR A 141 -2.01 16.38 -1.51
C THR A 141 -3.19 15.41 -1.45
N LEU A 142 -4.26 15.68 -2.20
CA LEU A 142 -5.44 14.80 -2.26
C LEU A 142 -5.08 13.42 -2.80
N LEU A 143 -4.32 13.37 -3.90
CA LEU A 143 -3.90 12.13 -4.54
C LEU A 143 -3.14 11.27 -3.55
N PHE A 144 -2.07 11.79 -2.94
CA PHE A 144 -1.22 11.04 -2.00
C PHE A 144 -2.00 10.50 -0.81
N GLU A 145 -2.85 11.31 -0.19
CA GLU A 145 -3.68 10.86 0.94
C GLU A 145 -4.73 9.82 0.50
N ALA A 146 -5.39 10.03 -0.64
CA ALA A 146 -6.50 9.17 -1.05
C ALA A 146 -6.02 7.78 -1.46
N VAL A 147 -4.94 7.70 -2.24
CA VAL A 147 -4.36 6.40 -2.63
C VAL A 147 -3.76 5.68 -1.42
N CYS A 148 -3.24 6.44 -0.46
CA CYS A 148 -2.72 5.92 0.80
C CYS A 148 -3.82 5.24 1.62
N PHE A 149 -4.91 5.96 1.90
CA PHE A 149 -6.05 5.39 2.61
C PHE A 149 -6.69 4.24 1.83
N ALA A 150 -6.76 4.32 0.50
CA ALA A 150 -7.32 3.26 -0.32
C ALA A 150 -6.49 1.97 -0.22
N SER A 151 -5.16 2.05 -0.25
CA SER A 151 -4.28 0.89 -0.11
C SER A 151 -4.45 0.20 1.25
N ILE A 152 -4.43 0.98 2.35
CA ILE A 152 -4.65 0.47 3.72
C ILE A 152 -6.00 -0.23 3.85
N LEU A 153 -7.07 0.44 3.41
CA LEU A 153 -8.43 -0.10 3.50
C LEU A 153 -8.61 -1.35 2.63
N ASN A 154 -7.99 -1.42 1.44
CA ASN A 154 -8.00 -2.60 0.59
C ASN A 154 -7.30 -3.80 1.27
N VAL A 155 -6.13 -3.60 1.87
CA VAL A 155 -5.42 -4.66 2.61
C VAL A 155 -6.24 -5.12 3.82
N THR A 156 -6.89 -4.19 4.52
CA THR A 156 -7.77 -4.49 5.66
C THR A 156 -8.99 -5.31 5.22
N ALA A 157 -9.69 -4.87 4.17
CA ALA A 157 -10.85 -5.57 3.63
C ALA A 157 -10.50 -6.96 3.08
N LEU A 158 -9.36 -7.09 2.40
CA LEU A 158 -8.81 -8.37 1.96
C LEU A 158 -8.57 -9.32 3.16
N SER A 159 -8.06 -8.79 4.27
CA SER A 159 -7.80 -9.56 5.49
C SER A 159 -9.11 -10.03 6.15
N VAL A 160 -10.13 -9.17 6.19
CA VAL A 160 -11.48 -9.52 6.65
C VAL A 160 -12.12 -10.59 5.76
N GLU A 161 -12.08 -10.43 4.44
CA GLU A 161 -12.58 -11.44 3.49
C GLU A 161 -11.94 -12.80 3.76
N ARG A 162 -10.62 -12.79 3.98
CA ARG A 162 -9.84 -14.01 4.19
C ARG A 162 -10.12 -14.65 5.53
N TYR A 163 -10.33 -13.86 6.57
CA TYR A 163 -10.81 -14.35 7.85
C TYR A 163 -12.18 -15.02 7.72
N ILE A 164 -13.15 -14.33 7.10
CA ILE A 164 -14.51 -14.88 6.90
C ILE A 164 -14.43 -16.14 6.05
N ALA A 165 -13.61 -16.16 5.00
CA ALA A 165 -13.39 -17.36 4.23
C ALA A 165 -12.91 -18.49 5.15
N VAL A 166 -11.74 -18.35 5.78
CA VAL A 166 -11.05 -19.46 6.46
C VAL A 166 -11.78 -19.93 7.72
N VAL A 167 -12.15 -19.00 8.60
CA VAL A 167 -12.75 -19.29 9.92
C VAL A 167 -14.26 -19.54 9.80
N HIS A 168 -14.90 -18.76 8.92
CA HIS A 168 -16.33 -18.66 8.58
C HIS A 168 -16.88 -19.48 7.40
N PRO A 169 -16.55 -20.75 7.11
CA PRO A 169 -16.81 -21.34 5.78
C PRO A 169 -18.28 -21.37 5.34
N LEU A 170 -19.23 -21.53 6.27
CA LEU A 170 -20.67 -21.46 5.96
C LEU A 170 -21.11 -20.01 5.68
N LYS A 171 -20.62 -19.05 6.47
CA LYS A 171 -20.86 -17.61 6.23
C LYS A 171 -20.26 -17.13 4.91
N ALA A 172 -19.07 -17.65 4.58
CA ALA A 172 -18.36 -17.29 3.37
C ALA A 172 -19.16 -17.58 2.09
N LYS A 173 -20.01 -18.62 2.08
CA LYS A 173 -20.81 -18.97 0.89
C LYS A 173 -21.75 -17.84 0.45
N TYR A 174 -22.30 -17.07 1.37
CA TYR A 174 -23.24 -15.99 1.07
C TYR A 174 -22.64 -14.58 1.22
N VAL A 175 -21.61 -14.40 2.06
CA VAL A 175 -20.96 -13.08 2.24
C VAL A 175 -19.87 -12.80 1.21
N VAL A 176 -19.05 -13.80 0.85
CA VAL A 176 -17.88 -13.61 -0.01
C VAL A 176 -18.29 -13.74 -1.48
N THR A 177 -19.09 -12.76 -1.95
CA THR A 177 -19.59 -12.70 -3.33
C THR A 177 -18.90 -11.59 -4.12
N ARG A 178 -18.97 -11.68 -5.46
CA ARG A 178 -18.36 -10.68 -6.37
C ARG A 178 -19.02 -9.32 -6.24
N ASN A 179 -20.35 -9.29 -6.15
CA ASN A 179 -21.12 -8.04 -6.06
C ASN A 179 -20.87 -7.36 -4.71
N HIS A 180 -20.78 -8.14 -3.63
CA HIS A 180 -20.36 -7.61 -2.33
C HIS A 180 -18.96 -6.99 -2.40
N ALA A 181 -17.97 -7.70 -2.96
CA ALA A 181 -16.61 -7.18 -3.09
C ALA A 181 -16.54 -5.87 -3.89
N LYS A 182 -17.26 -5.77 -5.02
CA LYS A 182 -17.35 -4.52 -5.81
C LYS A 182 -17.91 -3.36 -5.00
N ARG A 183 -19.02 -3.57 -4.26
CA ARG A 183 -19.61 -2.54 -3.40
C ARG A 183 -18.62 -2.07 -2.32
N VAL A 184 -17.94 -3.01 -1.65
CA VAL A 184 -16.93 -2.67 -0.64
C VAL A 184 -15.80 -1.84 -1.25
N ILE A 185 -15.31 -2.20 -2.44
CA ILE A 185 -14.26 -1.43 -3.13
C ILE A 185 -14.72 0.00 -3.43
N VAL A 186 -15.94 0.18 -3.96
CA VAL A 186 -16.49 1.53 -4.22
C VAL A 186 -16.56 2.33 -2.92
N THR A 187 -17.03 1.73 -1.83
CA THR A 187 -17.05 2.37 -0.50
C THR A 187 -15.65 2.75 -0.02
N ILE A 188 -14.65 1.88 -0.24
CA ILE A 188 -13.26 2.16 0.11
C ILE A 188 -12.78 3.42 -0.62
N TRP A 189 -12.93 3.50 -1.94
CA TRP A 189 -12.48 4.66 -2.71
C TRP A 189 -13.17 5.96 -2.30
N VAL A 190 -14.49 5.92 -2.11
CA VAL A 190 -15.25 7.09 -1.64
C VAL A 190 -14.78 7.53 -0.25
N LEU A 191 -14.66 6.59 0.69
CA LEU A 191 -14.19 6.89 2.04
C LEU A 191 -12.77 7.45 2.04
N SER A 192 -11.87 6.88 1.23
CA SER A 192 -10.51 7.36 1.10
C SER A 192 -10.48 8.82 0.64
N VAL A 193 -11.16 9.15 -0.46
CA VAL A 193 -11.21 10.54 -0.96
C VAL A 193 -11.81 11.49 0.08
N VAL A 194 -12.93 11.11 0.70
CA VAL A 194 -13.58 11.95 1.72
C VAL A 194 -12.66 12.21 2.92
N CYS A 195 -11.97 11.19 3.41
CA CYS A 195 -11.04 11.31 4.53
C CYS A 195 -9.76 12.09 4.18
N SER A 196 -9.40 12.21 2.89
CA SER A 196 -8.25 12.99 2.43
C SER A 196 -8.50 14.50 2.33
N ILE A 197 -9.77 14.91 2.24
CA ILE A 197 -10.15 16.33 2.09
C ILE A 197 -9.66 17.20 3.27
N PRO A 198 -9.81 16.82 4.55
CA PRO A 198 -9.36 17.65 5.67
C PRO A 198 -7.87 18.01 5.58
N ASN A 199 -6.99 17.03 5.37
CA ASN A 199 -5.56 17.28 5.23
C ASN A 199 -5.24 18.13 3.99
N THR A 200 -5.93 17.86 2.87
CA THR A 200 -5.77 18.63 1.62
C THR A 200 -6.12 20.10 1.82
N SER A 201 -7.19 20.40 2.56
CA SER A 201 -7.65 21.77 2.79
C SER A 201 -6.68 22.63 3.61
N LEU A 202 -5.71 22.00 4.28
CA LEU A 202 -4.68 22.70 5.05
C LEU A 202 -3.50 23.18 4.21
N HIS A 203 -3.32 22.60 3.01
CA HIS A 203 -2.21 22.91 2.12
C HIS A 203 -2.59 24.03 1.16
N GLY A 204 -1.59 24.73 0.64
CA GLY A 204 -1.77 25.80 -0.32
C GLY A 204 -0.44 26.33 -0.84
N LEU A 205 -0.50 27.31 -1.73
CA LEU A 205 0.69 28.02 -2.18
C LEU A 205 1.09 29.08 -1.15
N GLN A 206 2.36 29.04 -0.75
CA GLN A 206 2.95 30.03 0.14
C GLN A 206 4.12 30.71 -0.58
N PRO A 207 3.99 32.00 -0.97
CA PRO A 207 5.12 32.78 -1.44
C PRO A 207 6.02 33.21 -0.28
N LEU A 208 7.31 33.45 -0.60
CA LEU A 208 8.30 33.94 0.35
C LEU A 208 8.13 35.44 0.57
N TYR A 209 7.91 35.85 1.81
CA TYR A 209 7.91 37.24 2.24
C TYR A 209 9.13 37.53 3.11
N VAL A 210 9.94 38.50 2.71
CA VAL A 210 11.12 38.94 3.46
C VAL A 210 10.85 40.34 4.03
N PRO A 211 10.85 40.53 5.37
CA PRO A 211 10.70 41.84 5.99
C PRO A 211 11.71 42.85 5.43
N GLY A 212 11.24 44.05 5.07
CA GLY A 212 12.09 45.11 4.50
C GLY A 212 12.39 45.00 2.99
N ARG A 213 12.06 43.87 2.35
CA ARG A 213 12.16 43.70 0.89
C ARG A 213 10.81 43.47 0.21
N GLY A 214 9.90 42.75 0.88
CA GLY A 214 8.59 42.39 0.35
C GLY A 214 8.53 40.96 -0.18
N TRP A 215 7.66 40.73 -1.16
CA TRP A 215 7.45 39.42 -1.77
C TRP A 215 8.57 39.11 -2.77
N VAL A 216 9.15 37.92 -2.67
CA VAL A 216 10.18 37.44 -3.61
C VAL A 216 9.50 36.69 -4.76
N PRO A 217 9.71 37.06 -6.03
CA PRO A 217 9.12 36.35 -7.16
C PRO A 217 9.69 34.93 -7.31
N ASP A 218 8.93 34.05 -7.97
CA ASP A 218 9.30 32.65 -8.26
C ASP A 218 9.68 31.85 -6.99
N SER A 219 8.97 32.10 -5.89
CA SER A 219 9.25 31.53 -4.56
C SER A 219 8.09 30.71 -4.00
N GLU A 220 7.02 30.55 -4.76
CA GLU A 220 5.81 29.85 -4.33
C GLU A 220 6.09 28.37 -4.13
N ILE A 221 5.77 27.86 -2.93
CA ILE A 221 5.86 26.43 -2.62
C ILE A 221 4.50 25.88 -2.20
N CYS A 222 4.24 24.60 -2.49
CA CYS A 222 3.06 23.90 -1.98
C CYS A 222 3.34 23.37 -0.57
N THR A 223 2.76 24.02 0.44
CA THR A 223 3.06 23.74 1.86
C THR A 223 1.84 23.97 2.76
N LEU A 224 1.99 23.73 4.06
CA LEU A 224 0.97 23.96 5.07
C LEU A 224 0.73 25.46 5.26
N VAL A 225 -0.49 25.94 4.94
CA VAL A 225 -0.89 27.36 5.06
C VAL A 225 -1.87 27.62 6.20
N LYS A 226 -2.31 26.57 6.89
CA LYS A 226 -3.26 26.63 8.02
C LYS A 226 -2.55 26.35 9.36
N PRO A 227 -3.18 26.67 10.50
CA PRO A 227 -2.54 26.51 11.82
C PRO A 227 -2.04 25.09 12.08
N ARG A 228 -0.82 24.97 12.63
CA ARG A 228 -0.19 23.68 12.94
C ARG A 228 -1.00 22.82 13.90
N LEU A 229 -1.74 23.44 14.82
CA LEU A 229 -2.59 22.69 15.75
C LEU A 229 -3.63 21.84 15.00
N THR A 230 -4.32 22.41 14.01
CA THR A 230 -5.31 21.71 13.19
C THR A 230 -4.66 20.61 12.37
N TYR A 231 -3.49 20.89 11.79
CA TYR A 231 -2.69 19.89 11.08
C TYR A 231 -2.32 18.72 12.00
N ASN A 232 -1.74 19.00 13.17
CA ASN A 232 -1.33 17.98 14.13
C ASN A 232 -2.48 17.07 14.57
N LEU A 233 -3.63 17.66 14.88
CA LEU A 233 -4.83 16.89 15.23
C LEU A 233 -5.27 15.98 14.08
N ILE A 234 -5.33 16.49 12.84
CA ILE A 234 -5.71 15.68 11.68
C ILE A 234 -4.71 14.54 11.44
N ILE A 235 -3.40 14.81 11.50
CA ILE A 235 -2.34 13.81 11.31
C ILE A 235 -2.40 12.71 12.38
N GLN A 236 -2.61 13.09 13.65
CA GLN A 236 -2.72 12.12 14.73
C GLN A 236 -3.96 11.24 14.58
N VAL A 237 -5.12 11.84 14.32
CA VAL A 237 -6.39 11.11 14.11
C VAL A 237 -6.28 10.18 12.92
N THR A 238 -5.77 10.66 11.78
CA THR A 238 -5.61 9.83 10.57
C THR A 238 -4.60 8.72 10.79
N THR A 239 -3.50 8.95 11.52
CA THR A 239 -2.54 7.89 11.84
C THR A 239 -3.15 6.82 12.75
N ILE A 240 -3.96 7.20 13.74
CA ILE A 240 -4.68 6.22 14.57
C ILE A 240 -5.67 5.41 13.72
N VAL A 241 -6.49 6.10 12.92
CA VAL A 241 -7.59 5.50 12.16
C VAL A 241 -7.12 4.67 10.97
N PHE A 242 -6.05 5.10 10.29
CA PHE A 242 -5.58 4.48 9.05
C PHE A 242 -4.27 3.73 9.20
N PHE A 243 -3.56 3.81 10.33
CA PHE A 243 -2.39 2.97 10.56
C PHE A 243 -2.59 2.02 11.74
N PHE A 244 -2.72 2.53 12.96
CA PHE A 244 -2.74 1.68 14.15
C PHE A 244 -3.98 0.77 14.22
N LEU A 245 -5.18 1.29 13.95
CA LEU A 245 -6.40 0.48 13.94
C LEU A 245 -6.37 -0.62 12.85
N PRO A 246 -6.08 -0.31 11.57
CA PRO A 246 -5.88 -1.33 10.53
C PRO A 246 -4.82 -2.35 10.90
N MET A 247 -3.63 -1.92 11.33
CA MET A 247 -2.57 -2.85 11.72
C MET A 247 -2.97 -3.77 12.89
N GLY A 248 -3.64 -3.22 13.90
CA GLY A 248 -4.17 -3.99 15.01
C GLY A 248 -5.23 -5.00 14.57
N THR A 249 -6.23 -4.56 13.80
CA THR A 249 -7.30 -5.44 13.29
C THR A 249 -6.73 -6.55 12.42
N ILE A 250 -5.87 -6.21 11.46
CA ILE A 250 -5.20 -7.16 10.58
C ILE A 250 -4.42 -8.19 11.41
N SER A 251 -3.61 -7.75 12.37
CA SER A 251 -2.82 -8.64 13.23
C SER A 251 -3.68 -9.64 13.98
N VAL A 252 -4.78 -9.18 14.60
CA VAL A 252 -5.75 -10.04 15.29
C VAL A 252 -6.39 -11.04 14.32
N LEU A 253 -6.83 -10.59 13.15
CA LEU A 253 -7.45 -11.47 12.16
C LEU A 253 -6.49 -12.58 11.70
N TYR A 254 -5.23 -12.26 11.41
CA TYR A 254 -4.25 -13.28 11.02
C TYR A 254 -3.86 -14.22 12.15
N LEU A 255 -3.80 -13.73 13.39
CA LEU A 255 -3.62 -14.60 14.55
C LEU A 255 -4.76 -15.62 14.65
N LEU A 256 -6.01 -15.16 14.56
CA LEU A 256 -7.18 -16.04 14.59
C LEU A 256 -7.20 -17.04 13.43
N ILE A 257 -6.81 -16.60 12.22
CA ILE A 257 -6.66 -17.53 11.09
C ILE A 257 -5.56 -18.57 11.39
N GLY A 258 -4.41 -18.15 11.92
CA GLY A 258 -3.32 -19.05 12.29
C GLY A 258 -3.74 -20.12 13.31
N LEU A 259 -4.48 -19.70 14.35
CA LEU A 259 -5.04 -20.60 15.36
C LEU A 259 -6.04 -21.60 14.74
N GLN A 260 -6.94 -21.13 13.88
CA GLN A 260 -7.89 -22.00 13.18
C GLN A 260 -7.17 -23.03 12.30
N LEU A 261 -6.15 -22.60 11.55
CA LEU A 261 -5.37 -23.51 10.71
C LEU A 261 -4.59 -24.55 11.52
N LYS A 262 -4.09 -24.18 12.71
CA LYS A 262 -3.45 -25.12 13.65
C LYS A 262 -4.46 -26.15 14.17
N LYS A 263 -5.66 -25.70 14.58
CA LYS A 263 -6.76 -26.57 15.02
C LYS A 263 -7.16 -27.58 13.96
N GLU A 264 -7.31 -27.14 12.71
CA GLU A 264 -7.65 -28.04 11.59
C GLU A 264 -6.56 -29.08 11.33
N LYS A 265 -5.26 -28.70 11.38
CA LYS A 265 -4.15 -29.66 11.22
C LYS A 265 -4.16 -30.73 12.32
N MET A 266 -4.41 -30.31 13.55
CA MET A 266 -4.49 -31.23 14.69
C MET A 266 -5.65 -32.22 14.52
N LEU A 267 -6.83 -31.73 14.14
CA LEU A 267 -8.01 -32.57 13.88
C LEU A 267 -7.77 -33.55 12.72
N GLU A 268 -7.09 -33.11 11.66
CA GLU A 268 -6.68 -33.96 10.53
C GLU A 268 -5.68 -35.05 10.95
N ALA A 269 -4.74 -34.75 11.85
CA ALA A 269 -3.79 -35.72 12.38
C ALA A 269 -4.45 -36.75 13.30
N LEU A 270 -5.46 -36.35 14.07
CA LEU A 270 -6.28 -37.23 14.89
C LEU A 270 -7.17 -38.15 14.02
N GLY A 271 -7.85 -37.59 13.01
CA GLY A 271 -8.72 -38.35 12.10
C GLY A 271 -7.99 -39.29 11.15
N ALA A 272 -6.71 -39.03 10.85
CA ALA A 272 -5.88 -39.96 10.06
C ALA A 272 -5.60 -41.28 10.81
N LYS A 273 -5.72 -41.31 12.14
CA LYS A 273 -5.54 -42.52 12.96
C LYS A 273 -6.77 -43.42 12.99
N THR A 274 -7.96 -42.92 12.60
CA THR A 274 -9.24 -43.65 12.68
C THR A 274 -9.78 -44.17 11.34
N GLY A 275 -8.97 -44.16 10.27
CA GLY A 275 -9.16 -45.09 9.13
C GLY A 275 -10.35 -44.88 8.18
N SER A 276 -10.86 -43.65 7.98
CA SER A 276 -12.01 -43.42 7.07
C SER A 276 -11.65 -43.00 5.63
N SER A 277 -12.55 -43.32 4.70
CA SER A 277 -12.47 -43.38 3.23
C SER A 277 -11.56 -42.35 2.51
N ARG A 278 -10.60 -42.87 1.73
CA ARG A 278 -9.46 -42.11 1.15
C ARG A 278 -9.79 -41.20 -0.04
N SER A 279 -10.89 -41.43 -0.77
CA SER A 279 -11.14 -40.76 -2.07
C SER A 279 -11.78 -39.37 -1.93
N CYS A 280 -12.88 -39.24 -1.19
CA CYS A 280 -13.56 -37.94 -0.96
C CYS A 280 -12.68 -36.98 -0.13
N HIS A 281 -11.98 -37.52 0.87
CA HIS A 281 -11.07 -36.76 1.73
C HIS A 281 -9.93 -36.08 0.95
N ASN A 282 -9.43 -36.68 -0.13
CA ASN A 282 -8.29 -36.14 -0.87
C ASN A 282 -8.63 -34.83 -1.59
N SER A 283 -9.83 -34.74 -2.19
CA SER A 283 -10.30 -33.53 -2.89
C SER A 283 -10.50 -32.35 -1.92
N GLN A 284 -11.05 -32.62 -0.73
CA GLN A 284 -11.32 -31.62 0.30
C GLN A 284 -10.02 -31.17 0.98
N ARG A 285 -9.08 -32.10 1.21
CA ARG A 285 -7.72 -31.83 1.71
C ARG A 285 -6.92 -30.94 0.76
N GLN A 286 -6.99 -31.19 -0.56
CA GLN A 286 -6.33 -30.31 -1.55
C GLN A 286 -6.90 -28.88 -1.55
N LYS A 287 -8.22 -28.71 -1.42
CA LYS A 287 -8.85 -27.38 -1.30
C LYS A 287 -8.36 -26.64 -0.05
N LYS A 288 -8.25 -27.33 1.09
CA LYS A 288 -7.72 -26.75 2.35
C LYS A 288 -6.24 -26.37 2.24
N VAL A 289 -5.40 -27.22 1.63
CA VAL A 289 -3.97 -26.91 1.42
C VAL A 289 -3.79 -25.65 0.57
N LYS A 290 -4.53 -25.55 -0.55
CA LYS A 290 -4.51 -24.34 -1.39
C LYS A 290 -4.95 -23.09 -0.61
N ARG A 291 -5.97 -23.22 0.25
CA ARG A 291 -6.44 -22.12 1.10
C ARG A 291 -5.38 -21.67 2.12
N ARG A 292 -4.70 -22.63 2.78
CA ARG A 292 -3.59 -22.37 3.70
C ARG A 292 -2.43 -21.62 3.03
N GLN A 293 -2.08 -22.01 1.80
CA GLN A 293 -1.04 -21.36 1.02
C GLN A 293 -1.39 -19.89 0.72
N VAL A 294 -2.64 -19.63 0.30
CA VAL A 294 -3.12 -18.26 0.06
C VAL A 294 -3.11 -17.43 1.34
N THR A 295 -3.52 -17.99 2.48
CA THR A 295 -3.42 -17.29 3.77
C THR A 295 -1.97 -16.98 4.15
N LYS A 296 -1.04 -17.93 3.99
CA LYS A 296 0.39 -17.70 4.27
C LYS A 296 0.96 -16.57 3.40
N MET A 297 0.60 -16.54 2.12
CA MET A 297 0.95 -15.44 1.22
C MET A 297 0.49 -14.09 1.75
N LEU A 298 -0.75 -14.03 2.21
CA LEU A 298 -1.34 -12.77 2.68
C LEU A 298 -0.79 -12.31 4.03
N PHE A 299 -0.40 -13.24 4.91
CA PHE A 299 0.35 -12.90 6.13
C PHE A 299 1.68 -12.20 5.80
N VAL A 300 2.43 -12.72 4.82
CA VAL A 300 3.67 -12.08 4.36
C VAL A 300 3.38 -10.69 3.79
N LEU A 301 2.29 -10.54 3.03
CA LEU A 301 1.88 -9.25 2.48
C LEU A 301 1.63 -8.22 3.59
N VAL A 302 0.97 -8.60 4.68
CA VAL A 302 0.74 -7.71 5.83
C VAL A 302 2.03 -7.30 6.52
N VAL A 303 2.95 -8.22 6.74
CA VAL A 303 4.23 -7.91 7.39
C VAL A 303 5.02 -6.92 6.53
N VAL A 304 5.09 -7.18 5.22
CA VAL A 304 5.75 -6.28 4.28
C VAL A 304 5.04 -4.91 4.25
N PHE A 305 3.72 -4.90 4.23
CA PHE A 305 2.93 -3.66 4.31
C PHE A 305 3.26 -2.87 5.58
N GLY A 306 3.23 -3.49 6.76
CA GLY A 306 3.57 -2.82 8.02
C GLY A 306 4.99 -2.24 8.03
N ILE A 307 5.97 -2.99 7.54
CA ILE A 307 7.38 -2.55 7.48
C ILE A 307 7.55 -1.39 6.49
N CYS A 308 6.91 -1.47 5.32
CA CYS A 308 7.00 -0.42 4.31
C CYS A 308 6.26 0.87 4.69
N TRP A 309 5.24 0.77 5.53
CA TRP A 309 4.39 1.91 5.89
C TRP A 309 4.77 2.58 7.21
N ALA A 310 5.41 1.85 8.14
CA ALA A 310 5.81 2.39 9.43
C ALA A 310 6.74 3.62 9.33
N PRO A 311 7.76 3.66 8.46
CA PRO A 311 8.62 4.83 8.30
C PRO A 311 7.82 6.08 7.90
N PHE A 312 6.94 5.96 6.91
CA PHE A 312 6.09 7.06 6.43
C PHE A 312 5.18 7.65 7.51
N HIS A 313 4.52 6.81 8.31
CA HIS A 313 3.73 7.31 9.43
C HIS A 313 4.60 7.91 10.55
N THR A 314 5.78 7.34 10.77
CA THR A 314 6.74 7.87 11.76
C THR A 314 7.24 9.25 11.36
N ASP A 315 7.61 9.46 10.09
CA ASP A 315 8.01 10.74 9.51
C ASP A 315 6.97 11.84 9.79
N ARG A 316 5.70 11.56 9.47
CA ARG A 316 4.58 12.48 9.72
C ARG A 316 4.36 12.78 11.21
N LEU A 317 4.48 11.76 12.06
CA LEU A 317 4.33 11.94 13.51
C LEU A 317 5.48 12.76 14.09
N VAL A 318 6.72 12.53 13.66
CA VAL A 318 7.88 13.33 14.09
C VAL A 318 7.68 14.79 13.66
N TRP A 319 7.27 15.03 12.41
CA TRP A 319 6.92 16.39 11.94
C TRP A 319 5.81 17.05 12.77
N SER A 320 4.85 16.25 13.25
CA SER A 320 3.73 16.75 14.06
C SER A 320 4.07 17.02 15.52
N PHE A 321 4.86 16.16 16.16
CA PHE A 321 5.13 16.20 17.60
C PHE A 321 6.33 17.05 17.99
N VAL A 322 7.28 17.31 17.07
CA VAL A 322 8.48 18.11 17.37
C VAL A 322 8.15 19.60 17.20
N PRO A 323 8.03 20.38 18.29
CA PRO A 323 7.64 21.78 18.19
C PRO A 323 8.81 22.69 17.77
N THR A 324 10.05 22.28 18.06
CA THR A 324 11.27 23.07 17.85
C THR A 324 12.33 22.20 17.18
N TRP A 325 12.88 22.69 16.08
CA TRP A 325 13.88 21.98 15.27
C TRP A 325 15.27 22.58 15.47
N THR A 326 16.24 21.74 15.82
CA THR A 326 17.66 22.10 15.77
C THR A 326 18.26 21.73 14.41
N SER A 327 19.39 22.33 14.04
CA SER A 327 20.07 22.05 12.76
C SER A 327 20.38 20.56 12.59
N ASN A 328 20.84 19.90 13.65
CA ASN A 328 21.13 18.45 13.65
C ASN A 328 19.86 17.61 13.47
N MET A 329 18.74 18.01 14.12
CA MET A 329 17.46 17.33 13.97
C MET A 329 16.92 17.45 12.54
N LEU A 330 17.03 18.63 11.92
CA LEU A 330 16.60 18.85 10.55
C LEU A 330 17.41 18.01 9.56
N HIS A 331 18.73 17.95 9.76
CA HIS A 331 19.63 17.13 8.93
C HIS A 331 19.30 15.63 9.05
N MET A 332 19.05 15.13 10.25
CA MET A 332 18.62 13.74 10.46
C MET A 332 17.23 13.47 9.87
N PHE A 333 16.31 14.43 10.01
CA PHE A 333 14.96 14.32 9.47
C PHE A 333 14.93 14.22 7.95
N GLN A 334 15.81 14.94 7.24
CA GLN A 334 15.94 14.79 5.79
C GLN A 334 16.23 13.34 5.36
N TYR A 335 17.12 12.64 6.07
CA TYR A 335 17.38 11.23 5.79
C TYR A 335 16.19 10.33 6.12
N VAL A 336 15.54 10.56 7.27
CA VAL A 336 14.34 9.82 7.67
C VAL A 336 13.22 10.00 6.65
N HIS A 337 13.02 11.21 6.16
CA HIS A 337 12.02 11.55 5.15
C HIS A 337 12.29 10.81 3.83
N ILE A 338 13.53 10.83 3.34
CA ILE A 338 13.93 10.13 2.12
C ILE A 338 13.75 8.61 2.26
N ILE A 339 14.24 8.03 3.37
CA ILE A 339 14.09 6.59 3.63
C ILE A 339 12.61 6.24 3.71
N SER A 340 11.80 7.07 4.34
CA SER A 340 10.36 6.87 4.46
C SER A 340 9.67 6.88 3.11
N GLY A 341 10.02 7.82 2.21
CA GLY A 341 9.55 7.83 0.83
C GLY A 341 9.94 6.57 0.06
N VAL A 342 11.19 6.11 0.18
CA VAL A 342 11.65 4.85 -0.46
C VAL A 342 10.82 3.65 0.00
N PHE A 343 10.60 3.49 1.30
CA PHE A 343 9.79 2.39 1.85
C PHE A 343 8.32 2.50 1.42
N PHE A 344 7.77 3.71 1.37
CA PHE A 344 6.41 3.98 0.89
C PHE A 344 6.22 3.47 -0.54
N TYR A 345 7.07 3.86 -1.49
CA TYR A 345 6.97 3.37 -2.88
C TYR A 345 7.33 1.90 -3.04
N LEU A 346 8.27 1.40 -2.24
CA LEU A 346 8.63 -0.02 -2.25
C LEU A 346 7.43 -0.91 -1.91
N SER A 347 6.50 -0.42 -1.08
CA SER A 347 5.26 -1.15 -0.76
C SER A 347 4.45 -1.52 -2.00
N SER A 348 4.37 -0.61 -2.97
CA SER A 348 3.65 -0.82 -4.24
C SER A 348 4.37 -1.79 -5.17
N ALA A 349 5.71 -1.84 -5.16
CA ALA A 349 6.48 -2.79 -5.95
C ALA A 349 6.55 -4.20 -5.33
N ALA A 350 6.40 -4.30 -4.01
CA ALA A 350 6.43 -5.57 -3.30
C ALA A 350 5.22 -6.47 -3.62
N ASN A 351 4.05 -5.89 -3.86
CA ASN A 351 2.81 -6.63 -4.06
C ASN A 351 2.88 -7.64 -5.23
N PRO A 352 3.26 -7.24 -6.47
CA PRO A 352 3.44 -8.19 -7.59
C PRO A 352 4.52 -9.26 -7.34
N ILE A 353 5.62 -8.90 -6.68
CA ILE A 353 6.70 -9.84 -6.32
C ILE A 353 6.11 -10.94 -5.42
N LEU A 354 5.37 -10.55 -4.39
CA LEU A 354 4.74 -11.49 -3.46
C LEU A 354 3.73 -12.39 -4.18
N TYR A 355 2.92 -11.85 -5.09
CA TYR A 355 1.98 -12.68 -5.87
C TYR A 355 2.71 -13.71 -6.73
N ASN A 356 3.79 -13.32 -7.40
CA ASN A 356 4.55 -14.22 -8.28
C ASN A 356 5.32 -15.30 -7.49
N LEU A 357 5.89 -14.95 -6.34
CA LEU A 357 6.62 -15.89 -5.48
C LEU A 357 5.67 -16.88 -4.78
N MET A 358 4.51 -16.42 -4.33
CA MET A 358 3.68 -17.17 -3.38
C MET A 358 2.43 -17.79 -4.03
N SER A 359 2.02 -17.36 -5.23
CA SER A 359 0.88 -17.91 -5.96
C SER A 359 1.28 -18.48 -7.33
N SER A 360 1.26 -19.82 -7.44
CA SER A 360 1.53 -20.52 -8.69
C SER A 360 0.58 -20.11 -9.82
N ARG A 361 -0.69 -19.82 -9.49
CA ARG A 361 -1.71 -19.38 -10.46
C ARG A 361 -1.37 -18.01 -11.06
N PHE A 362 -0.94 -17.05 -10.23
CA PHE A 362 -0.53 -15.74 -10.74
C PHE A 362 0.74 -15.87 -11.59
N ARG A 363 1.72 -16.66 -11.14
CA ARG A 363 2.95 -16.92 -11.89
C ARG A 363 2.70 -17.54 -13.28
N GLU A 364 1.81 -18.52 -13.37
CA GLU A 364 1.45 -19.14 -14.66
C GLU A 364 0.80 -18.14 -15.61
N MET A 365 -0.14 -17.33 -15.12
CA MET A 365 -0.82 -16.33 -15.94
C MET A 365 0.09 -15.16 -16.34
N PHE A 366 1.02 -14.75 -15.47
CA PHE A 366 2.03 -13.74 -15.79
C PHE A 366 2.90 -14.23 -16.94
N LYS A 367 3.35 -15.49 -16.90
CA LYS A 367 4.11 -16.11 -18.00
C LYS A 367 3.28 -16.19 -19.28
N GLU A 368 2.00 -16.53 -19.22
CA GLU A 368 1.14 -16.57 -20.40
C GLU A 368 1.01 -15.19 -21.06
N VAL A 369 0.76 -14.15 -20.27
CA VAL A 369 0.61 -12.78 -20.77
C VAL A 369 1.93 -12.24 -21.36
N MET A 370 3.07 -12.49 -20.70
CA MET A 370 4.38 -12.02 -21.15
C MET A 370 4.93 -12.82 -22.35
N CYS A 371 4.77 -14.14 -22.37
CA CYS A 371 5.39 -15.01 -23.38
C CYS A 371 4.47 -15.33 -24.57
N ARG A 372 3.15 -15.05 -24.49
CA ARG A 372 2.21 -15.27 -25.60
C ARG A 372 1.21 -14.12 -25.77
N PRO A 373 1.68 -12.91 -26.13
CA PRO A 373 0.78 -11.80 -26.40
C PRO A 373 -0.07 -12.13 -27.64
N GLY A 374 -1.35 -12.46 -27.46
CA GLY A 374 -2.32 -12.51 -28.56
C GLY A 374 -3.04 -13.84 -28.83
N ARG A 375 -2.68 -14.96 -28.20
CA ARG A 375 -3.53 -16.17 -28.29
C ARG A 375 -4.69 -16.05 -27.29
N ARG A 376 -5.92 -15.85 -27.78
CA ARG A 376 -7.12 -16.19 -27.01
C ARG A 376 -7.01 -17.68 -26.66
N PRO A 377 -7.33 -18.11 -25.44
CA PRO A 377 -7.32 -19.54 -25.14
C PRO A 377 -8.26 -20.22 -26.15
N PRO A 378 -7.83 -21.32 -26.80
CA PRO A 378 -8.80 -22.23 -27.39
C PRO A 378 -9.74 -22.57 -26.25
N TRP A 379 -11.02 -22.28 -26.46
CA TRP A 379 -12.10 -22.69 -25.58
C TRP A 379 -11.80 -24.12 -25.16
N ALA A 380 -11.43 -24.34 -23.89
CA ALA A 380 -11.21 -25.67 -23.37
C ALA A 380 -12.58 -26.33 -23.34
N ARG A 381 -12.94 -26.90 -24.49
CA ARG A 381 -14.06 -27.79 -24.71
C ARG A 381 -13.93 -28.86 -23.62
N LYS A 382 -14.99 -28.97 -22.84
CA LYS A 382 -15.19 -29.95 -21.75
C LYS A 382 -14.51 -31.28 -22.08
N ASN A 383 -13.55 -31.69 -21.25
CA ASN A 383 -13.38 -33.09 -20.92
C ASN A 383 -13.81 -33.25 -19.47
N SER A 384 -15.12 -33.39 -19.25
CA SER A 384 -15.59 -34.19 -18.12
C SER A 384 -14.90 -35.55 -18.25
N PRO A 385 -14.34 -36.13 -17.18
CA PRO A 385 -14.11 -37.57 -17.17
C PRO A 385 -15.50 -38.20 -17.30
N SER A 386 -15.76 -38.83 -18.43
CA SER A 386 -16.91 -39.69 -18.64
C SER A 386 -16.89 -40.72 -17.51
N VAL A 387 -17.80 -40.57 -16.55
CA VAL A 387 -18.15 -41.67 -15.65
C VAL A 387 -18.92 -42.63 -16.54
N THR A 388 -18.20 -43.59 -17.12
CA THR A 388 -18.80 -44.79 -17.70
C THR A 388 -19.61 -45.43 -16.60
N ARG A 389 -20.94 -45.34 -16.73
CA ARG A 389 -21.91 -45.95 -15.83
C ARG A 389 -21.88 -47.45 -16.09
N THR A 390 -20.87 -48.13 -15.54
CA THR A 390 -20.84 -49.58 -15.47
C THR A 390 -21.84 -49.99 -14.41
N THR A 391 -22.97 -50.52 -14.86
CA THR A 391 -23.93 -51.25 -14.04
C THR A 391 -23.25 -52.48 -13.45
N SER A 392 -22.77 -52.37 -12.21
CA SER A 392 -22.45 -53.53 -11.38
C SER A 392 -23.60 -53.75 -10.41
N ARG A 393 -24.37 -54.79 -10.72
CA ARG A 393 -25.46 -55.37 -9.93
C ARG A 393 -24.86 -56.25 -8.81
N SER A 394 -25.52 -56.25 -7.65
CA SER A 394 -25.40 -57.17 -6.49
C SER A 394 -24.06 -57.14 -5.72
N THR A 395 -24.01 -57.07 -4.38
CA THR A 395 -24.88 -57.69 -3.36
C THR A 395 -24.74 -56.92 -2.04
N GLU A 396 -25.79 -56.28 -1.54
CA GLU A 396 -25.89 -55.90 -0.12
C GLU A 396 -26.70 -56.99 0.58
N CYS A 397 -26.10 -57.63 1.58
CA CYS A 397 -26.81 -58.46 2.55
C CYS A 397 -27.38 -57.53 3.62
N GLU A 398 -28.70 -57.41 3.69
CA GLU A 398 -29.38 -57.10 4.95
C GLU A 398 -30.63 -57.98 5.13
N PRO A 399 -30.95 -58.36 6.38
CA PRO A 399 -32.02 -59.31 6.68
C PRO A 399 -33.39 -58.63 6.80
N LEU A 400 -34.40 -59.25 6.18
CA LEU A 400 -35.85 -59.04 6.43
C LEU A 400 -36.22 -59.51 7.86
N PRO A 401 -37.37 -59.12 8.47
CA PRO A 401 -38.67 -58.85 7.79
C PRO A 401 -39.54 -57.70 8.35
N GLY A 402 -40.50 -57.23 7.54
CA GLY A 402 -41.59 -56.37 8.01
C GLY A 402 -42.50 -55.83 6.90
N THR A 403 -43.68 -56.41 6.79
CA THR A 403 -44.76 -56.26 5.79
C THR A 403 -45.42 -54.88 5.64
N ASN A 404 -45.91 -54.64 4.40
CA ASN A 404 -47.09 -53.88 3.95
C ASN A 404 -47.00 -52.36 3.72
N GLY A 405 -47.20 -51.95 2.45
CA GLY A 405 -47.66 -50.60 2.06
C GLY A 405 -47.26 -50.18 0.64
N LEU A 406 -48.24 -50.03 -0.26
CA LEU A 406 -48.11 -49.60 -1.67
C LEU A 406 -47.58 -48.14 -1.86
N PRO A 407 -47.13 -47.76 -3.07
CA PRO A 407 -46.38 -46.53 -3.34
C PRO A 407 -47.25 -45.36 -3.83
N LEU A 408 -46.82 -44.12 -3.59
CA LEU A 408 -47.27 -42.94 -4.34
C LEU A 408 -46.07 -42.10 -4.78
N SER A 409 -46.16 -41.59 -6.01
CA SER A 409 -45.11 -41.01 -6.86
C SER A 409 -44.69 -39.59 -6.49
N ASP A 410 -43.38 -39.32 -6.59
CA ASP A 410 -42.83 -37.98 -6.84
C ASP A 410 -42.76 -37.71 -8.35
N ALA A 411 -43.18 -36.52 -8.77
CA ALA A 411 -42.87 -35.93 -10.07
C ALA A 411 -42.18 -34.58 -9.86
N GLU A 412 -41.04 -34.43 -10.53
CA GLU A 412 -40.15 -33.28 -10.60
C GLU A 412 -40.80 -32.05 -11.26
N GLU A 413 -40.37 -30.83 -10.91
CA GLU A 413 -40.03 -29.83 -11.94
C GLU A 413 -39.09 -28.72 -11.43
N TYR A 414 -38.06 -28.44 -12.24
CA TYR A 414 -37.11 -27.33 -12.21
C TYR A 414 -37.53 -26.33 -13.30
N GLU A 415 -37.37 -25.01 -13.11
CA GLU A 415 -36.85 -24.04 -14.10
C GLU A 415 -36.44 -22.73 -13.34
N LEU A 416 -35.21 -22.20 -13.43
CA LEU A 416 -34.53 -21.45 -14.50
C LEU A 416 -34.95 -19.97 -14.56
N GLU A 417 -34.02 -19.04 -14.26
CA GLU A 417 -33.96 -17.73 -14.93
C GLU A 417 -32.61 -17.01 -14.69
N ASP A 418 -31.84 -16.92 -15.79
CA ASP A 418 -30.82 -15.90 -16.05
C ASP A 418 -31.50 -14.74 -16.81
N MET A 419 -31.16 -13.48 -16.48
CA MET A 419 -31.17 -12.25 -17.32
C MET A 419 -30.76 -11.09 -16.39
N GLU A 420 -29.94 -10.10 -16.73
CA GLU A 420 -29.25 -9.66 -17.96
C GLU A 420 -28.02 -8.83 -17.52
#